data_AF-A0A1B3XK17-F1
#
_entry.id   AF-A0A1B3XK17-F1
#
_cell.length_a   1.000
_cell.length_b   1.000
_cell.length_c   1.000
_cell.angle_alpha   90.00
_cell.angle_beta   90.00
_cell.angle_gamma   90.00
#
_symmetry.space_group_name_H-M   'P 1'
#
loop_
_entity.id
_entity.type
_entity.pdbx_description
1 polymer ?
#
loop_
_entity_poly.entity_id
_entity_poly.type
_entity_poly.pdbx_seq_one_letter_code
_entity_poly.pdbx_strand_id
1 'polypeptide(L)'
;MQSKAILALIWSRRDDSGIFSLEERESIRRHFLPTYLRGDFPFENEAYVAKPIYGREGEIVEIFDSFSNIIEKDEEDYYAGWQKVYQQYVEMPDKMVETWDGEYTGKMLVASFYQEDLVTHSNV
;
A
#
# COMPACT_ATOMS: atom_id res chain seq x y z
N MET A 1 -1.16 -7.32 14.14
CA MET A 1 -0.03 -6.61 13.50
C MET A 1 0.08 -7.09 12.06
N GLN A 2 -0.34 -6.28 11.09
CA GLN A 2 -0.28 -6.66 9.67
C GLN A 2 1.03 -6.10 9.08
N SER A 3 1.98 -6.99 8.78
CA SER A 3 3.27 -6.62 8.19
C SER A 3 3.09 -6.25 6.72
N LYS A 4 3.62 -5.10 6.28
CA LYS A 4 3.59 -4.72 4.86
C LYS A 4 4.39 -5.67 3.96
N ALA A 5 5.30 -6.47 4.53
CA ALA A 5 6.07 -7.46 3.77
C ALA A 5 5.19 -8.53 3.10
N ILE A 6 3.98 -8.77 3.62
CA ILE A 6 3.03 -9.71 2.99
C ILE A 6 2.63 -9.25 1.59
N LEU A 7 2.56 -7.93 1.35
CA LEU A 7 2.24 -7.38 0.03
C LEU A 7 3.32 -7.73 -0.99
N ALA A 8 4.60 -7.61 -0.60
CA ALA A 8 5.72 -8.01 -1.44
C ALA A 8 5.70 -9.52 -1.71
N LEU A 9 5.39 -10.33 -0.70
CA LEU A 9 5.27 -11.79 -0.87
C LEU A 9 4.15 -12.14 -1.85
N ILE A 10 2.94 -11.61 -1.65
CA ILE A 10 1.79 -11.83 -2.56
C ILE A 10 2.17 -11.43 -3.98
N TRP A 11 2.76 -10.24 -4.18
CA TRP A 11 3.14 -9.76 -5.50
C TRP A 11 4.20 -10.64 -6.18
N SER A 12 5.22 -11.10 -5.43
CA SER A 12 6.29 -11.96 -5.96
C SER A 12 5.78 -13.35 -6.38
N ARG A 13 4.67 -13.81 -5.80
CA ARG A 13 4.07 -15.13 -6.05
C ARG A 13 2.79 -15.07 -6.87
N ARG A 14 2.39 -13.89 -7.34
CA ARG A 14 1.09 -13.63 -7.98
C ARG A 14 0.75 -14.51 -9.19
N ASP A 15 1.73 -15.09 -9.86
CA ASP A 15 1.51 -15.93 -11.04
C ASP A 15 1.48 -17.43 -10.72
N ASP A 16 1.73 -17.81 -9.47
CA ASP A 16 1.90 -19.19 -9.05
C ASP A 16 0.57 -19.94 -8.90
N SER A 17 0.33 -20.91 -9.77
CA SER A 17 -0.88 -21.73 -9.76
C SER A 17 -0.93 -22.76 -8.64
N GLY A 18 0.17 -23.01 -7.93
CA GLY A 18 0.23 -23.87 -6.76
C GLY A 18 -0.11 -23.15 -5.45
N ILE A 19 -0.09 -21.81 -5.45
CA ILE A 19 -0.49 -20.98 -4.30
C ILE A 19 -1.86 -20.34 -4.52
N PHE A 20 -2.10 -19.78 -5.70
CA PHE A 20 -3.30 -19.01 -6.01
C PHE A 20 -4.10 -19.65 -7.15
N SER A 21 -5.40 -19.72 -6.99
CA SER A 21 -6.35 -20.07 -8.06
C SER A 21 -6.27 -19.07 -9.22
N LEU A 22 -6.86 -19.42 -10.36
CA LEU A 22 -6.92 -18.48 -11.50
C LEU A 22 -7.60 -17.15 -11.10
N GLU A 23 -8.72 -17.22 -10.40
CA GLU A 23 -9.48 -16.04 -9.96
C GLU A 23 -8.67 -15.14 -9.02
N GLU A 24 -7.98 -15.73 -8.04
CA GLU A 24 -7.12 -14.97 -7.12
C GLU A 24 -5.96 -14.30 -7.85
N ARG A 25 -5.31 -15.00 -8.80
CA ARG A 25 -4.23 -14.41 -9.60
C ARG A 25 -4.72 -13.22 -10.42
N GLU A 26 -5.89 -13.33 -11.04
CA GLU A 26 -6.50 -12.18 -11.76
C GLU A 26 -6.84 -11.03 -10.81
N SER A 27 -7.37 -11.33 -9.62
CA SER A 27 -7.68 -10.33 -8.59
C SER A 27 -6.41 -9.60 -8.10
N ILE A 28 -5.34 -10.35 -7.82
CA ILE A 28 -4.04 -9.78 -7.41
C ILE A 28 -3.51 -8.84 -8.50
N ARG A 29 -3.52 -9.24 -9.78
CA ARG A 29 -3.04 -8.37 -10.86
C ARG A 29 -3.88 -7.11 -11.04
N ARG A 30 -5.18 -7.18 -10.72
CA ARG A 30 -6.09 -6.04 -10.84
C ARG A 30 -5.98 -5.05 -9.67
N HIS A 31 -5.73 -5.54 -8.47
CA HIS A 31 -5.92 -4.75 -7.24
C HIS A 31 -4.64 -4.51 -6.43
N PHE A 32 -3.61 -5.34 -6.58
CA PHE A 32 -2.33 -5.13 -5.89
C PHE A 32 -1.41 -4.28 -6.74
N LEU A 33 -0.71 -3.36 -6.08
CA LEU A 33 0.39 -2.62 -6.68
C LEU A 33 1.68 -3.46 -6.65
N PRO A 34 2.55 -3.32 -7.67
CA PRO A 34 3.90 -3.84 -7.62
C PRO A 34 4.61 -3.47 -6.33
N THR A 35 5.03 -4.47 -5.58
CA THR A 35 5.62 -4.30 -4.24
C THR A 35 6.80 -5.26 -4.05
N TYR A 36 7.91 -4.75 -3.52
CA TYR A 36 9.19 -5.45 -3.41
C TYR A 36 9.87 -5.15 -2.07
N LEU A 37 10.85 -5.98 -1.68
CA LEU A 37 11.65 -5.82 -0.45
C LEU A 37 12.96 -5.04 -0.70
N ARG A 38 13.22 -4.61 -1.94
CA ARG A 38 14.38 -3.82 -2.36
C ARG A 38 13.93 -2.68 -3.27
N GLY A 39 14.62 -1.55 -3.20
CA GLY A 39 14.38 -0.35 -4.01
C GLY A 39 15.17 -0.34 -5.32
N ASP A 40 15.02 0.74 -6.08
CA ASP A 40 15.64 1.06 -7.39
C ASP A 40 15.24 0.14 -8.55
N PHE A 41 15.18 -1.16 -8.33
CA PHE A 41 14.75 -2.17 -9.30
C PHE A 41 13.55 -2.92 -8.71
N PRO A 42 12.35 -2.92 -9.35
CA PRO A 42 12.11 -2.80 -10.79
C PRO A 42 11.31 -1.55 -11.22
N PHE A 43 11.40 -0.44 -10.48
CA PHE A 43 10.64 0.79 -10.76
C PHE A 43 11.34 1.72 -11.76
N GLU A 44 12.09 1.17 -12.73
CA GLU A 44 12.79 1.98 -13.73
C GLU A 44 11.79 2.83 -14.53
N ASN A 45 11.91 4.15 -14.43
CA ASN A 45 10.99 5.13 -15.02
C ASN A 45 9.59 5.18 -14.39
N GLU A 46 9.40 4.64 -13.17
CA GLU A 46 8.16 4.73 -12.42
C GLU A 46 8.39 5.32 -11.03
N ALA A 47 7.48 6.19 -10.57
CA ALA A 47 7.51 6.68 -9.20
C ALA A 47 7.17 5.55 -8.23
N TYR A 48 7.79 5.56 -7.04
CA TYR A 48 7.57 4.55 -6.02
C TYR A 48 7.70 5.14 -4.62
N VAL A 49 7.29 4.36 -3.63
CA VAL A 49 7.30 4.75 -2.22
C VAL A 49 8.03 3.71 -1.38
N ALA A 50 8.89 4.16 -0.47
CA ALA A 50 9.49 3.31 0.55
C ALA A 50 8.74 3.49 1.88
N LYS A 51 8.31 2.37 2.46
CA LYS A 51 7.49 2.35 3.70
C LYS A 51 8.08 1.35 4.69
N PRO A 52 8.23 1.69 5.98
CA PRO A 52 8.62 0.72 7.00
C PRO A 52 7.64 -0.46 7.07
N ILE A 53 8.18 -1.68 7.17
CA ILE A 53 7.38 -2.92 7.18
C ILE A 53 6.32 -2.93 8.29
N TYR A 54 6.66 -2.37 9.46
CA TYR A 54 5.80 -2.32 10.63
C TYR A 54 5.22 -0.91 10.93
N GLY A 55 5.43 0.07 10.04
CA GLY A 55 4.90 1.43 10.23
C GLY A 55 3.36 1.48 10.19
N ARG A 56 2.76 2.54 10.76
CA ARG A 56 1.30 2.77 10.78
C ARG A 56 0.98 4.18 10.29
N GLU A 57 -0.29 4.45 10.00
CA GLU A 57 -0.85 5.80 9.85
C GLU A 57 -0.21 6.73 8.81
N GLY A 58 0.57 6.19 7.87
CA GLY A 58 1.26 7.01 6.86
C GLY A 58 2.54 7.65 7.36
N GLU A 59 2.98 7.31 8.57
CA GLU A 59 4.24 7.79 9.14
C GLU A 59 5.44 7.26 8.32
N ILE A 60 6.36 8.18 8.05
CA ILE A 60 7.73 7.93 7.59
C ILE A 60 7.72 7.21 6.24
N VAL A 61 6.94 7.77 5.31
CA VAL A 61 6.92 7.36 3.89
C VAL A 61 7.86 8.26 3.11
N GLU A 62 8.73 7.64 2.32
CA GLU A 62 9.57 8.35 1.35
C GLU A 62 8.95 8.14 -0.03
N ILE A 63 8.75 9.24 -0.77
CA ILE A 63 8.28 9.22 -2.15
C ILE A 63 9.46 9.50 -3.07
N PHE A 64 9.61 8.64 -4.07
CA PHE A 64 10.65 8.70 -5.09
C PHE A 64 10.00 8.97 -6.46
N ASP A 65 10.62 9.85 -7.24
CA ASP A 65 10.24 10.05 -8.65
C ASP A 65 10.71 8.89 -9.55
N SER A 66 10.39 8.99 -10.84
CA SER A 66 10.77 8.01 -11.86
C SER A 66 12.29 7.87 -12.08
N PHE A 67 13.09 8.79 -11.54
CA PHE A 67 14.55 8.79 -11.61
C PHE A 67 15.18 8.38 -10.26
N SER A 68 14.38 7.87 -9.32
CA SER A 68 14.80 7.50 -7.96
C SER A 68 15.33 8.68 -7.13
N ASN A 69 14.92 9.91 -7.42
CA ASN A 69 15.15 11.03 -6.53
C ASN A 69 14.05 11.10 -5.47
N ILE A 70 14.41 11.38 -4.22
CA ILE A 70 13.44 11.64 -3.15
C ILE A 70 12.76 12.98 -3.44
N ILE A 71 11.43 12.97 -3.59
CA ILE A 71 10.62 14.17 -3.77
C ILE A 71 9.87 14.57 -2.50
N GLU A 72 9.61 13.62 -1.61
CA GLU A 72 8.98 13.85 -0.31
C GLU A 72 9.49 12.82 0.70
N LYS A 73 9.74 13.28 1.93
CA LYS A 73 10.20 12.46 3.04
C LYS A 73 9.87 13.16 4.35
N ASP A 74 9.39 12.42 5.33
CA ASP A 74 9.22 12.94 6.69
C ASP A 74 10.56 13.32 7.33
N GLU A 75 10.56 14.39 8.11
CA GLU A 75 11.77 14.92 8.79
C GLU A 75 12.31 13.96 9.88
N GLU A 76 11.48 13.02 10.36
CA GLU A 76 11.86 12.07 11.41
C GLU A 76 12.58 10.83 10.85
N ASP A 77 13.85 10.66 11.27
CA ASP A 77 14.72 9.56 10.82
C ASP A 77 14.68 8.34 11.76
N TYR A 78 13.69 8.26 12.66
CA TYR A 78 13.61 7.24 13.73
C TYR A 78 13.62 5.78 13.20
N TYR A 79 13.23 5.58 11.94
CA TYR A 79 13.20 4.28 11.26
C TYR A 79 14.12 4.18 10.03
N ALA A 80 15.14 5.03 9.92
CA ALA A 80 16.09 5.01 8.80
C ALA A 80 16.67 3.60 8.53
N GLY A 81 17.01 2.89 9.62
CA GLY A 81 17.59 1.54 9.57
C GLY A 81 16.57 0.40 9.54
N TRP A 82 15.28 0.68 9.55
CA TRP A 82 14.26 -0.36 9.51
C TRP A 82 14.13 -0.93 8.10
N GLN A 83 13.80 -2.22 8.03
CA GLN A 83 13.51 -2.85 6.76
C GLN A 83 12.22 -2.24 6.16
N LYS A 84 12.31 -1.82 4.89
CA LYS A 84 11.22 -1.18 4.14
C LYS A 84 10.67 -2.12 3.07
N VAL A 85 9.44 -1.84 2.65
CA VAL A 85 8.91 -2.27 1.35
C VAL A 85 8.95 -1.11 0.38
N TYR A 86 9.12 -1.42 -0.89
CA TYR A 86 9.11 -0.48 -1.99
C TYR A 86 7.92 -0.83 -2.87
N GLN A 87 7.01 0.12 -3.07
CA GLN A 87 5.75 -0.11 -3.77
C GLN A 87 5.54 0.96 -4.84
N GLN A 88 4.96 0.60 -5.98
CA GLN A 88 4.58 1.54 -7.02
C GLN A 88 3.79 2.70 -6.41
N TYR A 89 4.14 3.93 -6.78
CA TYR A 89 3.41 5.11 -6.36
C TYR A 89 2.22 5.32 -7.29
N VAL A 90 1.05 5.55 -6.70
CA VAL A 90 -0.16 5.95 -7.43
C VAL A 90 -0.72 7.15 -6.70
N GLU A 91 -0.83 8.27 -7.44
CA GLU A 91 -1.41 9.51 -6.94
C GLU A 91 -2.88 9.28 -6.54
N MET A 92 -3.27 9.75 -5.36
CA MET A 92 -4.66 9.69 -4.93
C MET A 92 -5.50 10.67 -5.77
N PRO A 93 -6.74 10.30 -6.16
CA PRO A 93 -7.60 11.20 -6.91
C PRO A 93 -7.98 12.41 -6.06
N ASP A 94 -8.01 13.58 -6.70
CA ASP A 94 -8.54 14.80 -6.09
C ASP A 94 -10.05 14.71 -5.98
N LYS A 95 -10.59 15.18 -4.85
CA LYS A 95 -12.02 15.25 -4.59
C LYS A 95 -12.37 16.57 -3.93
N MET A 96 -13.25 17.31 -4.58
CA MET A 96 -13.90 18.48 -4.00
C MET A 96 -15.06 18.03 -3.10
N VAL A 97 -15.13 18.62 -1.92
CA VAL A 97 -16.22 18.46 -0.95
C VAL A 97 -16.67 19.83 -0.44
N GLU A 98 -17.95 19.96 -0.13
CA GLU A 98 -18.47 21.13 0.56
C GLU A 98 -18.27 20.96 2.07
N THR A 99 -17.70 21.99 2.70
CA THR A 99 -17.49 22.05 4.16
C THR A 99 -18.18 23.29 4.73
N TRP A 100 -18.25 23.40 6.05
CA TRP A 100 -18.79 24.59 6.72
C TRP A 100 -18.01 25.88 6.39
N ASP A 101 -16.74 25.76 6.01
CA ASP A 101 -15.87 26.88 5.62
C ASP A 101 -15.86 27.13 4.10
N GLY A 102 -16.69 26.41 3.33
CA GLY A 102 -16.77 26.49 1.88
C GLY A 102 -16.22 25.25 1.16
N GLU A 103 -15.95 25.38 -0.14
CA GLU A 103 -15.41 24.30 -0.96
C GLU A 103 -13.96 23.96 -0.56
N TYR A 104 -13.67 22.68 -0.36
CA TYR A 104 -12.35 22.16 -0.09
C TYR A 104 -12.01 21.04 -1.09
N THR A 105 -10.83 21.10 -1.70
CA THR A 105 -10.31 20.01 -2.56
C THR A 105 -9.18 19.30 -1.84
N GLY A 106 -9.35 18.01 -1.59
CA GLY A 106 -8.34 17.16 -0.95
C GLY A 106 -8.15 15.84 -1.70
N LYS A 107 -7.27 14.98 -1.16
CA LYS A 107 -7.02 13.63 -1.68
C LYS A 107 -8.03 12.64 -1.13
N MET A 108 -8.60 11.80 -2.00
CA MET A 108 -9.60 10.80 -1.61
C MET A 108 -8.98 9.42 -1.40
N LEU A 109 -9.05 8.92 -0.16
CA LEU A 109 -8.72 7.55 0.20
C LEU A 109 -10.00 6.74 0.44
N VAL A 110 -10.13 5.60 -0.23
CA VAL A 110 -11.27 4.68 -0.04
C VAL A 110 -10.81 3.48 0.78
N ALA A 111 -11.52 3.20 1.87
CA ALA A 111 -11.27 2.05 2.73
C ALA A 111 -12.51 1.13 2.75
N SER A 112 -12.28 -0.16 3.01
CA SER A 112 -13.32 -1.15 3.24
C SER A 112 -12.95 -1.96 4.47
N PHE A 113 -13.95 -2.44 5.19
CA PHE A 113 -13.76 -3.33 6.34
C PHE A 113 -14.50 -4.64 6.08
N TYR A 114 -13.91 -5.74 6.55
CA TYR A 114 -14.53 -7.06 6.53
C TYR A 114 -14.99 -7.41 7.95
N GLN A 115 -16.24 -7.87 8.07
CA GLN A 115 -16.82 -8.35 9.32
C GLN A 115 -17.43 -9.72 9.05
N GLU A 116 -17.00 -10.72 9.80
CA GLU A 116 -17.60 -12.05 9.78
C GLU A 116 -18.70 -12.09 10.84
N ASP A 117 -19.89 -12.58 10.47
CA ASP A 117 -20.97 -12.78 11.43
C ASP A 117 -20.66 -13.97 12.31
N LEU A 118 -20.48 -13.73 13.61
CA LEU A 118 -20.36 -14.81 14.59
C LEU A 118 -21.74 -15.47 14.77
N VAL A 119 -21.91 -16.67 14.23
CA VAL A 119 -23.06 -17.52 14.56
C VAL A 119 -22.94 -17.93 16.02
N THR A 120 -23.65 -17.23 16.91
CA THR A 120 -23.82 -17.69 18.29
C THR A 120 -24.80 -18.86 18.29
N HIS A 121 -24.29 -20.09 18.38
CA HIS A 121 -25.12 -21.23 18.76
C HIS A 121 -25.53 -21.06 20.22
N SER A 122 -26.69 -20.45 20.45
CA SER A 122 -27.40 -20.53 21.72
C SER A 122 -27.90 -21.97 21.88
N ASN A 123 -27.16 -22.79 22.63
CA ASN A 123 -27.66 -24.07 23.12
C ASN A 123 -28.81 -23.76 24.10
N VAL A 124 -30.03 -24.00 23.65
CA VAL A 124 -31.22 -24.15 24.50
C VAL A 124 -31.23 -25.56 25.08
#